data_AF-A0A9X2KZP7-F1
#
_entry.id   AF-A0A9X2KZP7-F1
#
_cell.length_a   1.000
_cell.length_b   1.000
_cell.length_c   1.000
_cell.angle_alpha   90.00
_cell.angle_beta   90.00
_cell.angle_gamma   90.00
#
_symmetry.space_group_name_H-M   'P 1'
#
loop_
_entity.id
_entity.type
_entity.pdbx_description
1 polymer ?
#
loop_
_entity_poly.entity_id
_entity_poly.type
_entity_poly.pdbx_seq_one_letter_code
_entity_poly.pdbx_strand_id
1 'polypeptide(L)' 'MPVKHTPTGEVHKGEKGGSTGCGVNTKTKPDHWVDTSSRITCAKNGCKN' A
#
# COMPACT_ATOMS: atom_id res chain seq x y z
N MET A 1 7.78 1.50 -4.89
CA MET A 1 6.79 0.69 -5.63
C MET A 1 5.39 1.05 -5.13
N PRO A 2 4.31 0.69 -5.84
CA PRO A 2 2.97 0.63 -5.25
C PRO A 2 2.67 -0.76 -4.67
N VAL A 3 1.87 -0.81 -3.61
CA VAL A 3 1.35 -2.07 -3.04
C VAL A 3 -0.17 -2.03 -3.00
N LYS A 4 -0.80 -3.14 -3.36
CA LYS A 4 -2.24 -3.32 -3.22
C LYS A 4 -2.54 -4.08 -1.93
N HIS A 5 -3.45 -3.54 -1.15
CA HIS A 5 -4.06 -4.24 -0.03
C HIS A 5 -5.19 -5.13 -0.60
N THR A 6 -5.03 -6.45 -0.57
CA THR A 6 -5.99 -7.39 -1.16
C THR A 6 -7.38 -7.33 -0.52
N PRO A 7 -7.56 -7.13 0.82
CA PRO A 7 -8.87 -7.07 1.43
C PRO A 7 -9.68 -5.80 1.12
N THR A 8 -9.02 -4.65 1.00
CA THR A 8 -9.72 -3.37 0.68
C THR A 8 -9.70 -3.06 -0.81
N GLY A 9 -8.79 -3.66 -1.57
CA GLY A 9 -8.55 -3.34 -2.97
C GLY A 9 -7.79 -2.02 -3.18
N GLU A 10 -7.43 -1.30 -2.11
CA GLU A 10 -6.72 -0.03 -2.19
C GLU A 10 -5.24 -0.21 -2.56
N VAL A 11 -4.73 0.71 -3.37
CA VAL A 11 -3.32 0.76 -3.76
C VAL A 11 -2.64 1.91 -3.01
N HIS A 12 -1.60 1.58 -2.27
CA HIS A 12 -0.82 2.50 -1.46
C HIS A 12 0.55 2.77 -2.10
N LYS A 13 1.10 3.94 -1.84
CA LYS A 13 2.49 4.29 -2.16
C LYS A 13 3.39 3.58 -1.14
N GLY A 14 4.25 2.66 -1.55
CA GLY A 14 5.10 1.90 -0.65
C GLY A 14 5.39 0.49 -1.15
N GLU A 15 6.18 -0.27 -0.40
CA GLU A 15 6.61 -1.62 -0.76
C GLU A 15 6.14 -2.66 0.26
N LYS A 16 5.97 -3.91 -0.19
CA LYS A 16 5.59 -5.01 0.68
C LYS A 16 6.71 -5.32 1.65
N GLY A 17 6.39 -5.45 2.93
CA GLY A 17 7.37 -5.65 4.00
C GLY A 17 8.01 -4.36 4.51
N GLY A 18 7.55 -3.19 4.06
CA GLY A 18 7.92 -1.88 4.58
C GLY A 18 6.72 -1.16 5.21
N SER A 19 6.70 0.16 5.04
CA SER A 19 5.59 1.02 5.41
C SER A 19 5.09 1.78 4.19
N THR A 20 3.79 1.99 4.11
CA THR A 20 3.20 2.86 3.09
C THR A 20 3.42 4.33 3.44
N GLY A 21 3.35 5.21 2.45
CA GLY A 21 3.49 6.66 2.61
C GLY A 21 2.43 7.28 3.51
N CYS A 22 1.27 6.63 3.69
CA CYS A 22 0.25 7.03 4.65
C CYS A 22 0.39 6.37 6.04
N GLY A 23 1.52 5.73 6.34
CA GLY A 23 1.82 5.16 7.65
C GLY A 23 1.28 3.76 7.94
N VAL A 24 0.70 3.07 6.94
CA VAL A 24 0.27 1.66 7.12
C VAL A 24 1.48 0.74 7.05
N ASN A 25 1.65 -0.10 8.07
CA ASN A 25 2.71 -1.10 8.12
C ASN A 25 2.30 -2.34 7.31
N THR A 26 3.03 -2.64 6.24
CA THR A 26 2.77 -3.79 5.35
C THR A 26 3.41 -5.08 5.86
N LYS A 27 4.23 -5.00 6.93
CA LYS A 27 4.71 -6.18 7.67
C LYS A 27 3.59 -6.83 8.47
N THR A 28 2.57 -6.06 8.83
CA THR A 28 1.38 -6.58 9.51
C THR A 28 0.50 -7.28 8.48
N LYS A 29 0.35 -8.61 8.62
CA LYS A 29 -0.36 -9.49 7.67
C LYS A 29 0.22 -9.41 6.25
N PRO A 30 1.44 -9.91 6.02
CA PRO A 30 2.12 -9.78 4.72
C PRO A 30 1.34 -10.42 3.55
N ASP A 31 0.47 -11.38 3.82
CA ASP A 31 -0.41 -12.03 2.83
C ASP A 31 -1.49 -11.09 2.29
N HIS A 32 -1.82 -10.03 3.03
CA HIS A 32 -2.78 -9.02 2.58
C HIS A 32 -2.17 -8.00 1.62
N TRP A 33 -0.87 -8.06 1.39
CA TRP A 33 -0.13 -7.09 0.59
C TRP A 33 0.50 -7.77 -0.62
N VAL A 34 0.28 -7.17 -1.79
CA VAL A 34 0.90 -7.59 -3.04
C VAL A 34 1.49 -6.38 -3.74
N ASP A 35 2.71 -6.52 -4.25
CA ASP A 35 3.30 -5.48 -5.08
C ASP A 35 2.48 -5.33 -6.37
N THR A 36 2.28 -4.10 -6.80
CA THR A 36 1.49 -3.80 -8.00
C THR A 36 2.07 -2.62 -8.74
N SER A 37 1.91 -2.57 -10.07
CA SER A 37 2.18 -1.40 -10.89
C SER A 37 0.95 -0.50 -11.08
N SER A 38 -0.15 -0.80 -10.41
CA SER A 38 -1.39 -0.02 -10.47
C SER A 38 -1.20 1.39 -9.91
N ARG A 39 -2.03 2.32 -10.38
CA ARG A 39 -2.08 3.69 -9.83
C ARG A 39 -2.46 3.66 -8.35
N ILE A 40 -1.85 4.54 -7.57
CA ILE A 40 -2.16 4.72 -6.14
C ILE A 40 -3.61 5.22 -6.03
N THR A 41 -4.45 4.44 -5.36
CA THR A 41 -5.87 4.78 -5.11
C THR A 41 -6.11 5.26 -3.68
N CYS A 42 -5.15 5.04 -2.77
CA CYS A 42 -5.22 5.51 -1.41
C CYS A 42 -5.27 7.05 -1.36
N ALA A 43 -6.37 7.60 -0.84
CA ALA A 43 -6.57 9.04 -0.72
C ALA A 43 -5.94 9.66 0.54
N LYS A 44 -5.28 8.86 1.38
CA LYS A 44 -4.64 9.33 2.60
C LYS A 44 -3.42 10.21 2.29
N ASN A 45 -3.23 11.24 3.10
CA ASN A 45 -2.05 12.09 3.07
C ASN A 45 -0.76 11.24 3.16
N GLY A 46 0.23 11.57 2.32
CA GLY A 46 1.48 10.83 2.17
C GLY A 46 1.48 9.78 1.06
N CYS A 47 0.32 9.17 0.73
CA CYS A 47 0.17 8.36 -0.48
C CYS A 47 -0.17 9.22 -1.71
N LYS A 48 -1.03 10.23 -1.52
CA LYS A 48 -1.49 11.17 -2.55
C LYS A 48 -0.75 12.51 -2.45
N ASN A 49 0.57 12.48 -2.65
CA ASN A 49 1.43 13.66 -2.79
C ASN A 49 2.39 13.47 -3.96
#